data_AF-A0A8S0FFJ4-F1
#
_entry.id   AF-A0A8S0FFJ4-F1
#
_cell.length_a   1.000
_cell.length_b   1.000
_cell.length_c   1.000
_cell.angle_alpha   90.00
_cell.angle_beta   90.00
_cell.angle_gamma   90.00
#
_symmetry.space_group_name_H-M   'P 1'
#
loop_
_entity.id
_entity.type
_entity.pdbx_description
1 polymer ?
#
loop_
_entity_poly.entity_id
_entity_poly.type
_entity_poly.pdbx_seq_one_letter_code
_entity_poly.pdbx_strand_id
1 'polypeptide(L)'
;MNHVCNVWGLVTTGVTTRWRCCLALHPAYACSPETALDEFRDAIKALHKAGIEVILDIVLNHSAELDLDGPLFSLRGIDNRSYYWIREDGDYHNWTGCGNTLNLSHPAVVDYASACLRYWVETCHVDGFRFDLAAVMGRTPEFRQDAPLFTAIQNCPVLSQVKLIAEPWDIAPGGYPPT
;
A
#
# COMPACT_ATOMS: atom_id res chain seq x y z
N MET A 1 -15.07 22.60 10.30
CA MET A 1 -13.96 21.68 10.01
C MET A 1 -14.39 20.31 10.49
N ASN A 2 -14.77 19.42 9.57
CA ASN A 2 -15.11 18.05 9.94
C ASN A 2 -13.80 17.26 10.02
N HIS A 3 -13.37 16.93 11.24
CA HIS A 3 -12.25 16.03 11.46
C HIS A 3 -12.76 14.60 11.21
N VAL A 4 -12.50 14.06 10.02
CA VAL A 4 -12.67 12.63 9.76
C VAL A 4 -11.45 11.93 10.36
N CYS A 5 -11.62 11.22 11.46
CA CYS A 5 -10.58 10.37 12.03
C CYS A 5 -10.63 8.99 11.35
N ASN A 6 -9.56 8.62 10.65
CA ASN A 6 -9.38 7.24 10.19
C ASN A 6 -8.86 6.39 11.35
N VAL A 7 -9.76 5.66 12.02
CA VAL A 7 -9.42 4.81 13.17
C VAL A 7 -8.64 3.56 12.76
N TRP A 8 -8.89 3.06 11.54
CA TRP A 8 -8.34 1.79 11.04
C TRP A 8 -7.04 1.97 10.25
N GLY A 9 -6.64 3.20 9.93
CA GLY A 9 -5.43 3.47 9.16
C GLY A 9 -5.48 3.03 7.70
N LEU A 10 -6.65 2.61 7.19
CA LEU A 10 -6.85 2.10 5.81
C LEU A 10 -6.64 3.15 4.70
N VAL A 11 -6.21 4.36 5.07
CA VAL A 11 -5.95 5.47 4.16
C VAL A 11 -4.54 5.95 4.48
N THR A 12 -3.59 5.68 3.59
CA THR A 12 -2.18 5.99 3.82
C THR A 12 -1.89 7.47 3.54
N THR A 13 -1.51 8.22 4.58
CA THR A 13 -1.33 9.68 4.56
C THR A 13 0.14 10.13 4.73
N GLY A 14 1.13 9.25 4.58
CA GLY A 14 2.52 9.63 4.84
C GLY A 14 2.99 10.74 3.92
N VAL A 15 3.40 11.88 4.47
CA VAL A 15 4.13 12.92 3.73
C VAL A 15 5.51 13.01 4.35
N THR A 16 6.49 12.37 3.71
CA THR A 16 7.90 12.61 3.99
C THR A 16 8.49 13.37 2.81
N THR A 17 9.46 14.25 3.08
CA THR A 17 10.16 15.11 2.10
C THR A 17 10.98 14.34 1.04
N ARG A 18 10.74 13.03 0.89
CA ARG A 18 11.44 12.16 -0.05
C ARG A 18 10.52 11.04 -0.55
N TRP A 19 9.68 11.37 -1.54
CA TRP A 19 9.17 10.42 -2.55
C TRP A 19 8.34 9.21 -2.09
N ARG A 20 7.99 9.07 -0.81
CA ARG A 20 7.53 7.78 -0.26
C ARG A 20 6.45 7.94 0.81
N CYS A 21 5.17 7.94 0.40
CA CYS A 21 4.04 8.09 1.33
C CYS A 21 3.72 6.81 2.12
N CYS A 22 4.09 5.63 1.62
CA CYS A 22 3.86 4.35 2.31
C CYS A 22 5.01 3.91 3.24
N LEU A 23 6.02 4.77 3.48
CA LEU A 23 7.20 4.43 4.28
C LEU A 23 7.27 5.07 5.66
N ALA A 24 6.32 5.92 6.00
CA ALA A 24 6.26 6.52 7.32
C ALA A 24 5.41 5.66 8.24
N LEU A 25 5.93 5.34 9.43
CA LEU A 25 5.11 4.81 10.50
C LEU A 25 4.14 5.90 10.97
N HIS A 26 2.91 5.52 11.30
CA HIS A 26 1.93 6.47 11.82
C HIS A 26 2.36 7.01 13.20
N PRO A 27 2.65 8.31 13.34
CA PRO A 27 3.24 8.84 14.58
C PRO A 27 2.26 8.85 15.76
N ALA A 28 0.94 8.80 15.53
CA ALA A 28 -0.07 8.82 16.57
C ALA A 28 -0.13 7.53 17.40
N TYR A 29 0.47 6.44 16.89
CA TYR A 29 0.56 5.17 17.61
C TYR A 29 1.86 5.02 18.41
N ALA A 30 2.80 5.95 18.26
CA ALA A 30 4.03 5.96 19.04
C ALA A 30 3.83 6.69 20.37
N CYS A 31 4.47 6.19 21.42
CA CYS A 31 4.62 6.91 22.68
C CYS A 31 5.47 8.18 22.49
N SER A 32 6.51 8.09 21.65
CA SER A 32 7.36 9.22 21.24
C SER A 32 7.30 9.41 19.71
N PRO A 33 6.47 10.33 19.20
CA PRO A 33 6.29 10.55 17.76
C PRO A 33 7.59 10.80 16.98
N GLU A 34 8.56 11.48 17.59
CA GLU A 34 9.85 11.82 17.02
C GLU A 34 10.78 10.61 16.82
N THR A 35 10.58 9.54 17.59
CA THR A 35 11.34 8.28 17.52
C THR A 35 10.44 7.08 17.20
N ALA A 36 9.29 7.32 16.58
CA ALA A 36 8.25 6.31 16.35
C ALA A 36 8.78 5.03 15.67
N LEU A 37 9.69 5.19 14.72
CA LEU A 37 10.28 4.06 14.01
C LEU A 37 11.19 3.19 14.90
N ASP A 38 11.94 3.81 15.81
CA ASP A 38 12.78 3.06 16.75
C ASP A 38 11.92 2.29 17.75
N GLU A 39 10.88 2.94 18.27
CA GLU A 39 9.89 2.32 19.16
C GLU A 39 9.23 1.09 18.51
N PHE A 40 8.81 1.22 17.25
CA PHE A 40 8.24 0.10 16.49
C PHE A 40 9.23 -1.05 16.30
N ARG A 41 10.48 -0.76 15.93
CA ARG A 41 11.52 -1.79 15.79
C ARG A 41 11.85 -2.47 17.10
N ASP A 42 11.83 -1.76 18.21
CA ASP A 42 12.05 -2.34 19.53
C ASP A 42 10.89 -3.24 19.97
N ALA A 43 9.65 -2.88 19.63
CA ALA A 43 8.49 -3.75 19.80
C ALA A 43 8.61 -5.04 18.97
N ILE A 44 8.99 -4.94 17.69
CA ILE A 44 9.23 -6.11 16.82
C ILE A 44 10.31 -7.02 17.42
N LYS A 45 11.45 -6.46 17.84
CA LYS A 45 12.52 -7.24 18.49
C LYS A 45 12.01 -7.99 19.73
N ALA A 46 11.15 -7.37 20.53
CA ALA A 46 10.57 -8.01 21.71
C ALA A 46 9.62 -9.15 21.33
N LEU A 47 8.77 -8.96 20.31
CA LEU A 47 7.87 -10.00 19.78
C LEU A 47 8.67 -11.18 19.21
N HIS A 48 9.72 -10.93 18.44
CA HIS A 48 10.59 -11.96 17.90
C HIS A 48 11.32 -12.74 18.99
N LYS A 49 11.79 -12.08 20.07
CA LYS A 49 12.38 -12.78 21.23
C LYS A 49 11.38 -13.70 21.92
N ALA A 50 10.08 -13.41 21.83
CA ALA A 50 9.02 -14.27 22.32
C ALA A 50 8.56 -15.32 21.29
N GLY A 51 9.18 -15.39 20.10
CA GLY A 51 8.80 -16.31 19.03
C GLY A 51 7.51 -15.92 18.29
N ILE A 52 7.13 -14.64 18.33
CA ILE A 52 5.93 -14.10 17.66
C ILE A 52 6.35 -13.33 16.42
N GLU A 53 5.81 -13.73 15.27
CA GLU A 53 6.00 -13.02 14.00
C GLU A 53 5.05 -11.84 13.85
N VAL A 54 5.45 -10.85 13.04
CA VAL A 54 4.72 -9.62 12.81
C VAL A 54 4.32 -9.53 11.35
N ILE A 55 3.00 -9.50 11.11
CA ILE A 55 2.40 -9.30 9.79
C ILE A 55 1.74 -7.92 9.77
N LEU A 56 2.04 -7.13 8.74
CA LEU A 56 1.42 -5.82 8.55
C LEU A 56 0.24 -5.90 7.58
N ASP A 57 -0.90 -5.33 7.98
CA ASP A 57 -1.97 -5.01 7.05
C ASP A 57 -1.55 -3.77 6.24
N ILE A 58 -1.53 -3.89 4.91
CA ILE A 58 -1.05 -2.85 4.01
C ILE A 58 -2.04 -2.55 2.89
N VAL A 59 -2.28 -1.26 2.69
CA VAL A 59 -3.14 -0.73 1.63
C VAL A 59 -2.25 -0.20 0.51
N LEU A 60 -2.20 -0.92 -0.61
CA LEU A 60 -1.53 -0.48 -1.84
C LEU A 60 -2.52 -0.10 -2.94
N ASN A 61 -3.83 -0.29 -2.69
CA ASN A 61 -4.86 -0.18 -3.71
C ASN A 61 -5.37 1.26 -3.93
N HIS A 62 -5.36 2.12 -2.90
CA HIS A 62 -5.76 3.54 -2.99
C HIS A 62 -4.90 4.45 -2.09
N SER A 63 -5.08 5.77 -2.21
CA SER A 63 -4.40 6.78 -1.39
C SER A 63 -5.38 7.72 -0.68
N ALA A 64 -4.83 8.50 0.27
CA ALA A 64 -5.54 9.58 0.96
C ALA A 64 -5.95 10.78 0.11
N GLU A 65 -5.57 10.81 -1.17
CA GLU A 65 -5.95 11.91 -2.07
C GLU A 65 -7.40 11.78 -2.58
N LEU A 66 -8.08 10.67 -2.24
CA LEU A 66 -9.49 10.40 -2.60
C LEU A 66 -9.77 10.62 -4.10
N ASP A 67 -10.97 11.08 -4.46
CA ASP A 67 -11.35 11.45 -5.82
C ASP A 67 -10.85 12.86 -6.20
N LEU A 68 -11.36 13.42 -7.31
CA LEU A 68 -10.98 14.75 -7.81
C LEU A 68 -11.25 15.89 -6.81
N ASP A 69 -12.25 15.76 -5.93
CA ASP A 69 -12.58 16.74 -4.90
C ASP A 69 -11.74 16.54 -3.62
N GLY A 70 -10.97 15.46 -3.58
CA GLY A 70 -10.05 15.14 -2.50
C GLY A 70 -8.82 16.05 -2.41
N PRO A 71 -8.11 16.00 -1.27
CA PRO A 71 -6.92 16.81 -1.04
C PRO A 71 -5.76 16.41 -1.96
N LEU A 72 -4.90 17.37 -2.29
CA LEU A 72 -3.64 17.13 -3.00
C LEU A 72 -2.49 17.06 -1.98
N PHE A 73 -1.83 15.91 -1.90
CA PHE A 73 -0.75 15.64 -0.95
C PHE A 73 0.57 15.25 -1.63
N SER A 74 0.52 14.34 -2.59
CA SER A 74 1.70 13.69 -3.14
C SER A 74 1.49 13.20 -4.58
N LEU A 75 0.97 11.98 -4.76
CA LEU A 75 1.01 11.26 -6.04
C LEU A 75 0.32 12.03 -7.17
N ARG A 76 -0.84 12.64 -6.87
CA ARG A 76 -1.61 13.48 -7.80
C ARG A 76 -0.80 14.68 -8.28
N GLY A 77 -0.08 15.33 -7.37
CA GLY A 77 0.75 16.50 -7.69
C GLY A 77 2.06 16.15 -8.37
N ILE A 78 2.57 14.94 -8.16
CA ILE A 78 3.84 14.46 -8.75
C ILE A 78 3.60 13.98 -10.19
N ASP A 79 2.72 13.00 -10.37
CA ASP A 79 2.36 12.46 -11.68
C ASP A 79 1.04 11.67 -11.60
N ASN A 80 -0.07 12.40 -11.66
CA ASN A 80 -1.40 11.81 -11.56
C ASN A 80 -1.64 10.67 -12.57
N ARG A 81 -1.18 10.84 -13.81
CA ARG A 81 -1.43 9.92 -14.92
C ARG A 81 -0.72 8.58 -14.76
N SER A 82 0.47 8.61 -14.17
CA SER A 82 1.23 7.38 -13.93
C SER A 82 0.75 6.66 -12.67
N TYR A 83 0.44 7.39 -11.59
CA TYR A 83 0.11 6.79 -10.30
C TYR A 83 -1.30 6.23 -10.18
N TYR A 84 -2.28 6.76 -10.91
CA TYR A 84 -3.67 6.36 -10.79
C TYR A 84 -4.27 5.83 -12.08
N TRP A 85 -5.27 4.96 -11.95
CA TRP A 85 -6.15 4.60 -13.05
C TRP A 85 -7.10 5.75 -13.36
N ILE A 86 -6.89 6.41 -14.51
CA ILE A 86 -7.70 7.54 -14.99
C ILE A 86 -8.52 7.10 -16.19
N ARG A 87 -9.81 7.46 -16.17
CA ARG A 87 -10.78 7.25 -17.24
C ARG A 87 -10.56 8.24 -18.38
N GLU A 88 -11.16 7.99 -19.54
CA GLU A 88 -11.04 8.89 -20.70
C GLU A 88 -11.60 10.29 -20.44
N ASP A 89 -12.59 10.43 -19.55
CA ASP A 89 -13.18 11.70 -19.12
C ASP A 89 -12.33 12.47 -18.10
N GLY A 90 -11.18 11.90 -17.69
CA GLY A 90 -10.24 12.51 -16.74
C GLY A 90 -10.55 12.22 -15.27
N ASP A 91 -11.65 11.49 -14.98
CA ASP A 91 -12.00 11.06 -13.62
C ASP A 91 -11.27 9.75 -13.24
N TYR A 92 -11.26 9.40 -11.95
CA TYR A 92 -10.60 8.19 -11.48
C TYR A 92 -11.47 6.95 -11.67
N HIS A 93 -10.82 5.81 -11.94
CA HIS A 93 -11.45 4.52 -11.68
C HIS A 93 -11.52 4.29 -10.17
N ASN A 94 -12.74 4.13 -9.64
CA ASN A 94 -12.97 3.87 -8.22
C ASN A 94 -13.24 2.39 -7.95
N TRP A 95 -12.28 1.52 -8.27
CA TRP A 95 -12.39 0.07 -8.07
C TRP A 95 -12.24 -0.36 -6.60
N THR A 96 -11.76 0.56 -5.76
CA THR A 96 -11.57 0.37 -4.32
C THR A 96 -12.78 0.83 -3.51
N GLY A 97 -13.61 1.71 -4.06
CA GLY A 97 -14.67 2.40 -3.33
C GLY A 97 -14.18 3.61 -2.54
N CYS A 98 -12.89 3.94 -2.60
CA CYS A 98 -12.24 4.98 -1.81
C CYS A 98 -11.93 6.27 -2.60
N GLY A 99 -12.43 6.38 -3.83
CA GLY A 99 -12.32 7.57 -4.68
C GLY A 99 -11.23 7.49 -5.75
N ASN A 100 -10.15 6.75 -5.48
CA ASN A 100 -9.08 6.47 -6.46
C ASN A 100 -8.61 5.02 -6.42
N THR A 101 -7.89 4.62 -7.46
CA THR A 101 -7.21 3.32 -7.54
C THR A 101 -5.79 3.54 -8.06
N LEU A 102 -4.78 3.04 -7.34
CA LEU A 102 -3.38 3.09 -7.78
C LEU A 102 -3.17 2.17 -9.00
N ASN A 103 -2.38 2.64 -9.95
CA ASN A 103 -2.01 1.87 -11.14
C ASN A 103 -0.80 0.95 -10.86
N LEU A 104 -1.05 -0.17 -10.19
CA LEU A 104 -0.05 -1.18 -9.86
C LEU A 104 0.45 -2.01 -11.07
N SER A 105 0.04 -1.67 -12.30
CA SER A 105 0.60 -2.22 -13.54
C SER A 105 1.69 -1.33 -14.15
N HIS A 106 1.72 -0.05 -13.80
CA HIS A 106 2.69 0.90 -14.33
C HIS A 106 4.09 0.64 -13.74
N PRO A 107 5.16 0.51 -14.55
CA PRO A 107 6.48 0.10 -14.06
C PRO A 107 7.00 0.93 -12.88
N ALA A 108 6.88 2.26 -12.96
CA ALA A 108 7.34 3.14 -11.87
C ALA A 108 6.55 2.94 -10.56
N VAL A 109 5.27 2.57 -10.66
CA VAL A 109 4.41 2.34 -9.49
C VAL A 109 4.67 0.94 -8.91
N VAL A 110 4.99 -0.05 -9.76
CA VAL A 110 5.48 -1.37 -9.33
C VAL A 110 6.79 -1.23 -8.55
N ASP A 111 7.74 -0.44 -9.06
CA ASP A 111 9.01 -0.16 -8.39
C ASP A 111 8.78 0.55 -7.05
N TYR A 112 7.86 1.53 -7.03
CA TYR A 112 7.44 2.22 -5.83
C TYR A 112 6.87 1.25 -4.77
N ALA A 113 5.88 0.44 -5.14
CA ALA A 113 5.24 -0.52 -4.24
C ALA A 113 6.23 -1.60 -3.75
N SER A 114 7.05 -2.14 -4.64
CA SER A 114 8.05 -3.16 -4.30
C SER A 114 9.13 -2.59 -3.38
N ALA A 115 9.58 -1.35 -3.61
CA ALA A 115 10.50 -0.67 -2.70
C ALA A 115 9.87 -0.38 -1.34
N CYS A 116 8.56 -0.11 -1.30
CA CYS A 116 7.81 0.05 -0.06
C CYS A 116 7.82 -1.23 0.78
N LEU A 117 7.44 -2.36 0.17
CA LEU A 117 7.42 -3.64 0.86
C LEU A 117 8.82 -4.05 1.34
N ARG A 118 9.84 -3.87 0.50
CA ARG A 118 11.23 -4.20 0.89
C ARG A 118 11.70 -3.37 2.08
N TYR A 119 11.33 -2.10 2.16
CA TYR A 119 11.69 -1.28 3.30
C TYR A 119 11.19 -1.86 4.62
N TRP A 120 9.91 -2.26 4.68
CA TRP A 120 9.33 -2.82 5.91
C TRP A 120 9.99 -4.15 6.30
N VAL A 121 10.40 -4.97 5.33
CA VAL A 121 11.15 -6.21 5.61
C VAL A 121 12.59 -5.90 6.02
N GLU A 122 13.35 -5.17 5.21
CA GLU A 122 14.79 -4.94 5.41
C GLU A 122 15.09 -3.99 6.58
N THR A 123 14.28 -2.97 6.79
CA THR A 123 14.52 -1.92 7.80
C THR A 123 13.79 -2.19 9.10
N CYS A 124 12.56 -2.71 9.02
CA CYS A 124 11.71 -2.93 10.19
C CYS A 124 11.60 -4.41 10.60
N HIS A 125 12.10 -5.35 9.78
CA HIS A 125 12.09 -6.78 10.07
C HIS A 125 10.67 -7.36 10.23
N VAL A 126 9.75 -6.89 9.39
CA VAL A 126 8.40 -7.46 9.29
C VAL A 126 8.46 -8.82 8.59
N ASP A 127 7.69 -9.79 9.08
CA ASP A 127 7.72 -11.19 8.63
C ASP A 127 6.71 -11.50 7.51
N GLY A 128 5.82 -10.56 7.21
CA GLY A 128 4.86 -10.69 6.13
C GLY A 128 3.86 -9.55 6.02
N PHE A 129 2.99 -9.65 5.02
CA PHE A 129 1.96 -8.67 4.72
C PHE A 129 0.60 -9.34 4.51
N ARG A 130 -0.45 -8.66 4.98
CA ARG A 130 -1.83 -8.86 4.53
C ARG A 130 -2.18 -7.70 3.63
N PHE A 131 -2.52 -7.99 2.38
CA PHE A 131 -2.87 -6.99 1.38
C PHE A 131 -4.37 -6.74 1.37
N ASP A 132 -4.75 -5.50 1.64
CA ASP A 132 -6.11 -5.00 1.48
C ASP A 132 -6.51 -4.90 0.00
N LEU A 133 -7.72 -5.35 -0.33
CA LEU A 133 -8.27 -5.40 -1.70
C LEU A 133 -7.22 -5.84 -2.74
N ALA A 134 -6.60 -7.00 -2.49
CA ALA A 134 -5.42 -7.46 -3.23
C ALA A 134 -5.68 -7.72 -4.71
N ALA A 135 -6.95 -7.81 -5.14
CA ALA A 135 -7.29 -7.92 -6.56
C ALA A 135 -6.75 -6.74 -7.38
N VAL A 136 -6.69 -5.52 -6.81
CA VAL A 136 -6.13 -4.34 -7.48
C VAL A 136 -4.65 -4.53 -7.86
N MET A 137 -3.88 -5.29 -7.07
CA MET A 137 -2.47 -5.59 -7.36
C MET A 137 -2.29 -6.38 -8.67
N GLY A 138 -3.31 -7.14 -9.07
CA GLY A 138 -3.32 -7.93 -10.28
C GLY A 138 -3.93 -7.21 -11.49
N ARG A 139 -4.43 -5.99 -11.35
CA ARG A 139 -5.17 -5.33 -12.44
C ARG A 139 -4.25 -4.75 -13.51
N THR A 140 -4.41 -5.28 -14.72
CA THR A 140 -3.91 -4.74 -15.99
C THR A 140 -5.10 -4.59 -16.96
N PRO A 141 -5.80 -3.45 -16.92
CA PRO A 141 -7.27 -3.39 -16.79
C PRO A 141 -8.00 -4.55 -16.08
N GLU A 142 -7.90 -5.78 -16.58
CA GLU A 142 -8.44 -7.00 -15.98
C GLU A 142 -7.46 -7.62 -14.97
N PHE A 143 -7.97 -8.44 -14.05
CA PHE A 143 -7.12 -9.18 -13.13
C PHE A 143 -6.27 -10.23 -13.85
N ARG A 144 -4.99 -10.28 -13.52
CA ARG A 144 -4.02 -11.26 -14.02
C ARG A 144 -3.13 -11.78 -12.90
N GLN A 145 -2.97 -13.09 -12.81
CA GLN A 145 -2.05 -13.72 -11.84
C GLN A 145 -0.57 -13.49 -12.19
N ASP A 146 -0.26 -13.24 -13.46
CA ASP A 146 1.07 -12.88 -13.97
C ASP A 146 1.27 -11.36 -14.06
N ALA A 147 0.47 -10.57 -13.34
CA ALA A 147 0.58 -9.11 -13.34
C ALA A 147 2.00 -8.63 -12.94
N PRO A 148 2.42 -7.44 -13.40
CA PRO A 148 3.76 -6.91 -13.15
C PRO A 148 4.16 -6.90 -11.67
N LEU A 149 3.26 -6.46 -10.78
CA LEU A 149 3.56 -6.40 -9.35
C LEU A 149 3.74 -7.78 -8.71
N PHE A 150 2.89 -8.77 -9.07
CA PHE A 150 3.06 -10.14 -8.57
C PHE A 150 4.37 -10.75 -9.04
N THR A 151 4.70 -10.58 -10.31
CA THR A 151 5.98 -11.04 -10.88
C THR A 151 7.17 -10.37 -10.17
N ALA A 152 7.09 -9.08 -9.88
CA ALA A 152 8.14 -8.35 -9.15
C ALA A 152 8.31 -8.86 -7.71
N ILE A 153 7.21 -9.13 -7.00
CA ILE A 153 7.24 -9.69 -5.64
C ILE A 153 7.84 -11.10 -5.65
N GLN A 154 7.41 -11.97 -6.56
CA GLN A 154 7.89 -13.35 -6.67
C GLN A 154 9.38 -13.43 -7.03
N ASN A 155 9.85 -12.56 -7.92
CA ASN A 155 11.26 -12.54 -8.34
C ASN A 155 12.17 -11.78 -7.37
N CYS A 156 11.62 -11.10 -6.37
CA CYS A 156 12.41 -10.40 -5.38
C CYS A 156 12.98 -11.39 -4.36
N PRO A 157 14.31 -11.47 -4.17
CA PRO A 157 14.93 -12.41 -3.22
C PRO A 157 14.57 -12.11 -1.76
N VAL A 158 14.10 -10.90 -1.45
CA VAL A 158 13.66 -10.51 -0.11
C VAL A 158 12.17 -10.81 0.07
N LEU A 159 11.31 -10.32 -0.83
CA LEU A 159 9.86 -10.43 -0.68
C LEU A 159 9.33 -11.85 -0.92
N SER A 160 10.04 -12.68 -1.69
CA SER A 160 9.69 -14.09 -1.89
C SER A 160 9.85 -14.96 -0.63
N GLN A 161 10.49 -14.45 0.42
CA GLN A 161 10.78 -15.19 1.65
C GLN A 161 9.81 -14.88 2.79
N VAL A 162 8.93 -13.89 2.64
CA VAL A 162 7.99 -13.45 3.68
C VAL A 162 6.59 -14.00 3.44
N LYS A 163 5.72 -13.94 4.46
CA LYS A 163 4.33 -14.37 4.33
C LYS A 163 3.53 -13.34 3.53
N LEU A 164 2.81 -13.79 2.51
CA LEU A 164 1.98 -12.94 1.66
C LEU A 164 0.53 -13.43 1.73
N ILE A 165 -0.34 -12.63 2.33
CA ILE A 165 -1.76 -12.94 2.54
C ILE A 165 -2.57 -11.93 1.74
N ALA A 166 -3.50 -12.41 0.92
CA ALA A 166 -4.36 -11.56 0.10
C ALA A 166 -5.78 -11.51 0.67
N GLU A 167 -6.40 -10.33 0.67
CA GLU A 167 -7.85 -10.21 0.55
C GLU A 167 -8.21 -10.30 -0.94
N PRO A 168 -8.70 -11.45 -1.44
CA PRO A 168 -8.67 -11.75 -2.86
C PRO A 168 -9.93 -11.22 -3.56
N TRP A 169 -10.24 -9.93 -3.37
CA TRP A 169 -11.35 -9.28 -4.06
C TRP A 169 -11.15 -7.76 -4.14
N ASP A 170 -11.90 -7.09 -5.03
CA ASP A 170 -12.18 -5.66 -4.99
C ASP A 170 -13.65 -5.42 -5.40
N ILE A 171 -14.15 -4.19 -5.30
CA ILE A 171 -15.58 -3.90 -5.49
C ILE A 171 -15.99 -3.76 -6.97
N ALA A 172 -15.04 -3.71 -7.90
CA ALA A 172 -15.33 -3.50 -9.31
C ALA A 172 -15.74 -4.79 -10.02
N PRO A 173 -16.42 -4.69 -11.19
CA PRO A 173 -16.64 -5.84 -12.05
C PRO A 173 -15.33 -6.58 -12.36
N GLY A 174 -15.35 -7.91 -12.27
CA GLY A 174 -14.15 -8.75 -12.39
C GLY A 174 -13.18 -8.68 -11.20
N GLY A 175 -13.58 -8.03 -10.10
CA GLY A 175 -12.81 -7.93 -8.86
C GLY A 175 -12.74 -9.22 -8.06
N TYR A 176 -13.68 -10.14 -8.27
CA TYR A 176 -13.58 -11.51 -7.75
C TYR A 176 -12.76 -12.35 -8.73
N PRO A 177 -11.53 -12.77 -8.37
CA PRO A 177 -10.70 -13.58 -9.24
C PRO A 177 -11.36 -14.95 -9.50
N PRO A 178 -11.19 -15.53 -10.70
CA PRO A 178 -11.70 -16.87 -10.98
C PRO A 178 -11.08 -17.87 -10.00
N THR A 179 -11.94 -18.69 -9.38
CA THR A 179 -11.57 -19.79 -8.47
C THR A 179 -10.80 -20.89 -9.17
#